data_AF-N0E065-F1
#
_entry.id   AF-N0E065-F1
#
_cell.length_a   1.000
_cell.length_b   1.000
_cell.length_c   1.000
_cell.angle_alpha   90.00
_cell.angle_beta   90.00
_cell.angle_gamma   90.00
#
_symmetry.space_group_name_H-M   'P 1'
#
loop_
_entity.id
_entity.type
_entity.pdbx_description
1 polymer ?
#
loop_
_entity_poly.entity_id
_entity_poly.type
_entity_poly.pdbx_seq_one_letter_code
_entity_poly.pdbx_strand_id
1 'polypeptide(L)'
;MNQPTGIIRLTIQGSVMTSNMITPTCRINGHPVPTRYGAQDLTVWAGPNHLDLEAQWMRTYGQAAIDVDVAPGQVVEVFYAAPLHQFARGNIGLVKQSRPGLMPLLGCLGVFVVVLVLLIVAGILAS
;
A
#
# COMPACT_ATOMS: atom_id res chain seq x y z
N MET A 1 -13.43 29.52 17.82
CA MET A 1 -14.06 28.22 18.10
C MET A 1 -13.09 27.16 17.61
N ASN A 2 -12.50 26.33 18.48
CA ASN A 2 -11.73 25.18 18.01
C ASN A 2 -12.72 24.23 17.35
N GLN A 3 -12.57 23.98 16.05
CA GLN A 3 -13.35 22.92 15.42
C GLN A 3 -12.96 21.59 16.08
N PRO A 4 -13.94 20.71 16.38
CA PRO A 4 -13.64 19.42 16.96
C PRO A 4 -12.74 18.62 16.02
N THR A 5 -11.75 17.94 16.59
CA THR A 5 -10.79 17.11 15.86
C THR A 5 -10.97 15.64 16.21
N GLY A 6 -10.44 14.77 15.35
CA GLY A 6 -10.30 13.34 15.57
C GLY A 6 -8.97 12.83 15.02
N ILE A 7 -8.77 11.52 15.03
CA ILE A 7 -7.55 10.86 14.59
C ILE A 7 -7.89 9.84 13.51
N ILE A 8 -7.14 9.87 12.42
CA ILE A 8 -7.04 8.75 11.49
C ILE A 8 -5.73 8.05 11.76
N ARG A 9 -5.82 6.81 12.27
CA ARG A 9 -4.68 5.91 12.44
C ARG A 9 -4.41 5.22 11.11
N LEU A 10 -3.55 5.84 10.32
CA LEU A 10 -3.13 5.30 9.03
C LEU A 10 -2.04 4.25 9.24
N THR A 11 -2.27 3.03 8.76
CA THR A 11 -1.28 1.96 8.70
C THR A 11 -0.86 1.71 7.27
N ILE A 12 0.34 2.17 6.90
CA ILE A 12 0.94 1.83 5.61
C ILE A 12 1.64 0.48 5.76
N GLN A 13 1.07 -0.54 5.15
CA GLN A 13 1.53 -1.92 5.31
C GLN A 13 2.82 -2.19 4.56
N GLY A 14 3.89 -2.46 5.29
CA GLY A 14 5.16 -2.93 4.73
C GLY A 14 6.35 -2.26 5.33
N SER A 15 7.45 -2.31 4.60
CA SER A 15 8.69 -1.65 4.96
C SER A 15 9.45 -1.26 3.70
N VAL A 16 10.42 -0.38 3.88
CA VAL A 16 11.42 -0.01 2.86
C VAL A 16 12.02 -1.26 2.21
N MET A 17 12.23 -2.31 3.01
CA MET A 17 12.87 -3.57 2.60
C MET A 17 11.93 -4.56 1.91
N THR A 18 10.61 -4.47 2.12
CA THR A 18 9.62 -5.48 1.65
C THR A 18 8.53 -4.92 0.74
N SER A 19 8.54 -3.62 0.46
CA SER A 19 7.46 -2.98 -0.31
C SER A 19 8.00 -1.96 -1.29
N ASN A 20 8.49 -0.81 -0.84
CA ASN A 20 9.26 0.07 -1.71
C ASN A 20 10.17 1.00 -0.90
N MET A 21 11.30 1.40 -1.50
CA MET A 21 12.25 2.31 -0.85
C MET A 21 11.64 3.71 -0.63
N ILE A 22 10.63 4.07 -1.43
CA ILE A 22 9.92 5.34 -1.34
C ILE A 22 8.58 5.10 -0.62
N THR A 23 8.35 5.85 0.46
CA THR A 23 7.09 5.80 1.21
C THR A 23 5.95 6.41 0.39
N PRO A 24 4.77 5.78 0.32
CA PRO A 24 3.60 6.35 -0.34
C PRO A 24 3.20 7.70 0.24
N THR A 25 2.92 8.69 -0.61
CA THR A 25 2.37 9.99 -0.21
C THR A 25 0.89 9.84 0.14
N CYS A 26 0.45 10.57 1.17
CA CYS A 26 -0.96 10.67 1.54
C CYS A 26 -1.42 12.12 1.34
N ARG A 27 -2.65 12.30 0.85
CA ARG A 27 -3.35 13.57 0.89
C ARG A 27 -4.62 13.38 1.69
N ILE A 28 -4.88 14.32 2.60
CA ILE A 28 -6.13 14.37 3.35
C ILE A 28 -6.86 15.64 2.91
N ASN A 29 -8.06 15.48 2.35
CA ASN A 29 -8.86 16.58 1.80
C ASN A 29 -8.06 17.42 0.78
N GLY A 30 -7.23 16.76 -0.04
CA GLY A 30 -6.36 17.39 -1.03
C GLY A 30 -5.01 17.92 -0.50
N HIS A 31 -4.82 18.01 0.82
CA HIS A 31 -3.58 18.52 1.41
C HIS A 31 -2.55 17.41 1.64
N PRO A 32 -1.29 17.56 1.18
CA PRO A 32 -0.26 16.55 1.38
C PRO A 32 0.11 16.41 2.86
N VAL A 33 0.20 15.16 3.32
CA VAL A 33 0.56 14.80 4.69
C VAL A 33 1.79 13.88 4.64
N PRO A 34 2.84 14.17 5.43
CA PRO A 34 4.01 13.30 5.50
C PRO A 34 3.64 11.94 6.09
N THR A 35 4.21 10.89 5.53
CA THR A 35 3.87 9.50 5.87
C THR A 35 5.10 8.68 6.19
N ARG A 36 4.89 7.59 6.94
CA ARG A 36 5.88 6.53 7.16
C ARG A 36 5.22 5.15 7.03
N TYR A 37 6.04 4.13 6.80
CA TYR A 37 5.60 2.75 6.94
C TYR A 37 5.19 2.44 8.38
N GLY A 38 4.23 1.54 8.55
CA GLY A 38 3.63 1.22 9.85
C GLY A 38 2.48 2.15 10.23
N ALA A 39 2.07 2.08 11.50
CA ALA A 39 0.98 2.87 12.04
C ALA A 39 1.44 4.30 12.39
N GLN A 40 0.61 5.27 12.05
CA GLN A 40 0.78 6.68 12.38
C GLN A 40 -0.57 7.35 12.61
N ASP A 41 -0.61 8.25 13.58
CA ASP A 41 -1.82 8.97 13.95
C ASP A 41 -1.80 10.34 13.27
N LEU A 42 -2.79 10.58 12.41
CA LEU A 42 -2.97 11.81 11.66
C LEU A 42 -4.15 12.57 12.26
N THR A 43 -3.91 13.76 12.79
CA THR A 43 -4.98 14.60 13.34
C THR A 43 -5.76 15.23 12.20
N VAL A 44 -7.08 15.08 12.21
CA VAL A 44 -7.99 15.59 11.19
C VAL A 44 -9.17 16.32 11.84
N TRP A 45 -9.92 17.07 11.02
CA TRP A 45 -11.18 17.63 11.45
C TRP A 45 -12.22 16.53 11.66
N ALA A 46 -13.06 16.68 12.68
CA ALA A 46 -14.19 15.78 12.85
C ALA A 46 -15.20 15.97 11.68
N GLY A 47 -15.80 14.88 11.25
CA GLY A 47 -16.68 14.79 10.09
C GLY A 47 -16.03 14.01 8.93
N PRO A 48 -16.55 14.21 7.69
CA PRO A 48 -16.08 13.51 6.51
C PRO A 48 -14.66 13.95 6.12
N ASN A 49 -13.78 12.97 5.92
CA ASN A 49 -12.42 13.16 5.45
C ASN A 49 -12.16 12.25 4.26
N HIS A 50 -11.60 12.82 3.20
CA HIS A 50 -11.18 12.11 2.00
C HIS A 50 -9.68 11.83 2.06
N LEU A 51 -9.29 10.56 1.94
CA LEU A 51 -7.90 10.12 1.95
C LEU A 51 -7.52 9.60 0.58
N ASP A 52 -6.49 10.20 -0.02
CA ASP A 52 -5.86 9.73 -1.25
C ASP A 52 -4.43 9.28 -0.96
N LEU A 53 -4.09 8.05 -1.35
CA LEU A 53 -2.73 7.53 -1.24
C LEU A 53 -2.21 7.08 -2.58
N GLU A 54 -0.97 7.43 -2.85
CA GLU A 54 -0.24 7.03 -4.05
C GLU A 54 1.24 6.84 -3.73
N ALA A 55 1.94 6.06 -4.54
CA ALA A 55 3.38 5.91 -4.45
C ALA A 55 4.01 6.44 -5.74
N GLN A 56 5.18 7.06 -5.60
CA GLN A 56 5.91 7.64 -6.72
C GLN A 56 7.28 6.97 -6.84
N TRP A 57 7.57 6.45 -8.03
CA TRP A 57 8.92 6.06 -8.43
C TRP A 57 9.26 6.64 -9.81
N MET A 58 9.37 5.82 -10.86
CA MET A 58 9.47 6.31 -12.25
C MET A 58 8.13 6.88 -12.76
N ARG A 59 7.02 6.34 -12.25
CA ARG A 59 5.65 6.79 -12.49
C ARG A 59 4.88 6.81 -11.16
N THR A 60 3.76 7.50 -11.15
CA THR A 60 2.79 7.41 -10.05
C THR A 60 1.99 6.11 -10.18
N TYR A 61 1.88 5.37 -9.08
CA TYR A 61 1.18 4.09 -9.04
C TYR A 61 0.58 3.84 -7.65
N GLY A 62 -0.14 2.75 -7.48
CA GLY A 62 -0.67 2.40 -6.16
C GLY A 62 -1.81 3.30 -5.70
N GLN A 63 -2.45 4.06 -6.60
CA GLN A 63 -3.52 4.99 -6.27
C GLN A 63 -4.68 4.25 -5.60
N ALA A 64 -5.08 4.72 -4.43
CA ALA A 64 -6.24 4.24 -3.69
C ALA A 64 -6.83 5.39 -2.87
N ALA A 65 -8.16 5.47 -2.81
CA ALA A 65 -8.86 6.52 -2.08
C ALA A 65 -9.96 5.93 -1.19
N ILE A 66 -10.21 6.58 -0.06
CA ILE A 66 -11.30 6.22 0.86
C ILE A 66 -11.88 7.48 1.53
N ASP A 67 -13.20 7.48 1.70
CA ASP A 67 -13.91 8.43 2.54
C ASP A 67 -14.15 7.83 3.92
N VAL A 68 -13.83 8.60 4.96
CA VAL A 68 -14.00 8.21 6.36
C VAL A 68 -14.66 9.34 7.14
N ASP A 69 -15.72 9.01 7.86
CA ASP A 69 -16.35 9.91 8.81
C ASP A 69 -15.75 9.73 10.20
N VAL A 70 -15.25 10.82 10.80
CA VAL A 70 -14.51 10.81 12.06
C VAL A 70 -15.29 11.62 13.10
N ALA A 71 -15.87 10.97 14.10
CA ALA A 71 -16.53 11.68 15.20
C ALA A 71 -15.51 12.46 16.08
N PRO A 72 -15.94 13.50 16.81
CA PRO A 72 -15.07 14.24 17.72
C PRO A 72 -14.36 13.32 18.73
N GLY A 73 -13.02 13.37 18.78
CA GLY A 73 -12.19 12.52 19.64
C GLY A 73 -12.08 11.06 19.20
N GLN A 74 -12.71 10.66 18.10
CA GLN A 74 -12.65 9.29 17.58
C GLN A 74 -11.28 8.99 16.96
N VAL A 75 -10.86 7.73 17.09
CA VAL A 75 -9.75 7.17 16.31
C VAL A 75 -10.34 6.22 15.27
N VAL A 76 -10.10 6.49 13.99
CA VAL A 76 -10.51 5.63 12.87
C VAL A 76 -9.27 4.94 12.30
N GLU A 77 -9.28 3.62 12.24
CA GLU A 77 -8.19 2.85 11.64
C GLU A 77 -8.36 2.78 10.12
N VAL A 78 -7.28 3.11 9.39
CA VAL A 78 -7.23 3.03 7.93
C VAL A 78 -5.97 2.28 7.55
N PHE A 79 -6.12 1.24 6.74
CA PHE A 79 -5.03 0.40 6.27
C PHE A 79 -4.82 0.62 4.78
N TYR A 80 -3.57 0.87 4.40
CA TYR A 80 -3.17 0.99 3.01
C TYR A 80 -2.12 -0.07 2.67
N ALA A 81 -2.35 -0.79 1.58
CA ALA A 81 -1.45 -1.78 1.02
C ALA A 81 -1.00 -1.32 -0.37
N ALA A 82 0.25 -0.86 -0.45
CA ALA A 82 0.91 -0.60 -1.72
C ALA A 82 1.05 -1.91 -2.54
N PRO A 83 0.91 -1.84 -3.87
CA PRO A 83 1.17 -2.99 -4.73
C PRO A 83 2.65 -3.37 -4.73
N LEU A 84 2.94 -4.64 -4.98
CA LEU A 84 4.32 -5.14 -5.11
C LEU A 84 5.01 -4.68 -6.39
N HIS A 85 4.26 -4.15 -7.37
CA HIS A 85 4.78 -3.66 -8.64
C HIS A 85 4.05 -2.39 -9.11
N GLN A 86 4.74 -1.56 -9.91
CA GLN A 86 4.24 -0.26 -10.39
C GLN A 86 3.02 -0.32 -11.33
N PHE A 87 2.62 -1.51 -11.80
CA PHE A 87 1.50 -1.68 -12.73
C PHE A 87 0.15 -1.96 -12.08
N ALA A 88 0.09 -2.01 -10.74
CA ALA A 88 -1.16 -2.24 -10.01
C ALA A 88 -1.58 -1.00 -9.21
N ARG A 89 -2.87 -0.97 -8.85
CA ARG A 89 -3.43 -0.02 -7.88
C ARG A 89 -3.15 -0.50 -6.45
N GLY A 90 -3.23 0.41 -5.50
CA GLY A 90 -3.15 0.09 -4.09
C GLY A 90 -4.51 -0.37 -3.58
N ASN A 91 -4.52 -1.05 -2.44
CA ASN A 91 -5.74 -1.35 -1.71
C ASN A 91 -5.80 -0.49 -0.45
N ILE A 92 -6.96 0.08 -0.16
CA ILE A 92 -7.21 0.87 1.04
C ILE A 92 -8.52 0.44 1.70
N GLY A 93 -8.57 0.45 3.02
CA GLY A 93 -9.79 0.07 3.75
C GLY A 93 -9.68 0.26 5.25
N LEU A 94 -10.79 0.04 5.95
CA LEU A 94 -10.87 0.13 7.42
C LEU A 94 -10.36 -1.12 8.13
N VAL A 95 -9.98 -2.14 7.35
CA VAL A 95 -9.37 -3.38 7.82
C VAL A 95 -8.10 -3.63 7.03
N LYS A 96 -7.21 -4.47 7.57
CA LYS A 96 -5.96 -4.87 6.92
C LYS A 96 -6.21 -5.34 5.48
N GLN A 97 -5.51 -4.73 4.53
CA GLN A 97 -5.69 -4.97 3.10
C GLN A 97 -4.70 -6.01 2.57
N SER A 98 -5.15 -6.87 1.66
CA SER A 98 -4.25 -7.77 0.93
C SER A 98 -3.41 -6.97 -0.07
N ARG A 99 -2.15 -7.36 -0.29
CA ARG A 99 -1.25 -6.70 -1.23
C ARG A 99 -1.51 -7.19 -2.65
N PRO A 100 -1.90 -6.31 -3.59
CA PRO A 100 -2.00 -6.67 -4.99
C PRO A 100 -0.61 -6.98 -5.58
N GLY A 101 -0.56 -8.00 -6.44
CA GLY A 101 0.66 -8.41 -7.16
C GLY A 101 1.38 -9.66 -6.63
N LEU A 102 0.93 -10.27 -5.52
CA LEU A 102 1.56 -11.48 -4.98
C LEU A 102 1.42 -12.70 -5.92
N MET A 103 0.22 -12.90 -6.48
CA MET A 103 -0.05 -14.04 -7.37
C MET A 103 0.75 -14.00 -8.67
N PRO A 104 0.82 -12.88 -9.43
CA PRO A 104 1.66 -12.83 -10.63
C PRO A 104 3.15 -12.98 -10.30
N LEU A 105 3.63 -12.47 -9.16
CA LEU A 105 5.01 -12.68 -8.71
C LEU A 105 5.32 -14.18 -8.50
N LEU A 106 4.44 -14.89 -7.79
CA LEU A 106 4.56 -16.33 -7.57
C LEU A 106 4.51 -17.12 -8.90
N GLY A 107 3.65 -16.69 -9.83
CA GLY A 107 3.58 -17.28 -11.17
C GLY A 107 4.89 -17.16 -11.94
N CYS A 108 5.48 -15.96 -12.01
CA CYS A 108 6.76 -15.74 -12.69
C CYS A 108 7.90 -16.56 -12.06
N LEU A 109 7.96 -16.61 -10.73
CA LEU A 109 8.96 -17.42 -10.03
C LEU A 109 8.79 -18.92 -10.33
N GLY A 110 7.55 -19.41 -10.34
CA GLY A 110 7.24 -20.80 -10.68
C GLY A 110 7.69 -21.17 -12.10
N VAL A 111 7.40 -20.31 -13.08
CA VAL A 111 7.84 -20.53 -14.48
C VAL A 111 9.36 -20.55 -14.57
N PHE A 112 10.05 -19.63 -13.91
CA PHE A 112 11.52 -19.59 -13.89
C PHE A 112 12.11 -20.89 -13.33
N VAL A 113 11.59 -21.36 -12.19
CA VAL A 113 12.03 -22.64 -11.58
C VAL A 113 11.79 -23.82 -12.52
N VAL A 114 10.62 -23.89 -13.16
CA VAL A 114 10.29 -24.96 -14.12
C VAL A 114 11.27 -24.96 -15.30
N VAL A 115 11.52 -23.80 -15.90
CA VAL A 115 12.49 -23.67 -17.01
C VAL A 115 13.88 -24.11 -16.57
N LEU A 116 14.33 -23.67 -15.40
CA LEU A 116 15.65 -23.99 -14.87
C LEU A 116 15.81 -25.51 -14.62
N VAL A 117 14.78 -26.15 -14.06
CA VAL A 117 14.74 -27.61 -13.90
C VAL A 117 14.77 -28.32 -15.26
N LEU A 118 14.00 -27.87 -16.24
CA LEU A 118 13.99 -28.46 -17.59
C LEU A 118 15.35 -28.36 -18.26
N LEU A 119 16.04 -27.22 -18.12
CA LEU A 119 17.40 -27.04 -18.67
C LEU A 119 18.41 -27.97 -18.01
N ILE A 120 18.34 -28.15 -16.68
CA ILE A 120 19.21 -29.09 -15.96
C ILE A 120 18.95 -30.52 -16.44
N VAL A 121 17.69 -30.94 -16.50
CA VAL A 121 17.32 -32.30 -16.96
C VAL A 121 17.77 -32.53 -18.40
N ALA A 122 17.54 -31.57 -19.30
CA ALA A 122 18.00 -31.65 -20.68
C ALA A 122 19.54 -31.74 -20.77
N GLY A 123 20.26 -30.98 -19.94
CA GLY A 123 21.73 -31.05 -19.86
C GLY A 123 22.22 -32.43 -19.40
N ILE A 124 21.59 -33.02 -18.39
CA ILE A 124 21.92 -34.37 -17.91
C ILE A 124 21.60 -35.44 -18.96
N LEU A 125 20.50 -35.30 -19.70
CA LEU A 125 20.13 -36.24 -20.75
C LEU A 125 21.02 -36.13 -22.00
N ALA A 126 21.70 -34.99 -22.19
CA ALA A 126 22.56 -34.73 -23.33
C ALA A 126 24.06 -35.02 -23.07
N SER A 127 24.43 -35.33 -21.83
CA SER A 127 25.79 -35.72 -21.39
C SER A 127 25.96 -37.23 -21.33
#